data_AF-A0A2W5Z662-F1
#
_entry.id   AF-A0A2W5Z662-F1
#
_cell.length_a   1.000
_cell.length_b   1.000
_cell.length_c   1.000
_cell.angle_alpha   90.00
_cell.angle_beta   90.00
_cell.angle_gamma   90.00
#
_symmetry.space_group_name_H-M   'P 1'
#
loop_
_entity.id
_entity.type
_entity.pdbx_description
1 polymer ?
#
loop_
_entity_poly.entity_id
_entity_poly.type
_entity_poly.pdbx_seq_one_letter_code
_entity_poly.pdbx_strand_id
1 'polypeptide(L)'
;IRHGFETLVRAGYAPELAYFECLHELKFIVDLIHDAGIAGMRDLISDTAKWGDLTVGPAIIDEHVARKMSDALAHIRSGEFARQFIAEMQGGAKRYRALLTAGRRHPIEKTGRKLRALMRWRKK
;
A
#
# COMPACT_ATOMS: atom_id res chain seq x y z
N ILE A 1 0.17 -0.28 3.30
CA ILE A 1 1.52 -0.87 3.15
C ILE A 1 2.59 -0.05 3.89
N ARG A 2 3.16 1.02 3.32
CA ARG A 2 4.36 1.70 3.88
C ARG A 2 4.18 2.19 5.33
N HIS A 3 3.10 2.91 5.62
CA HIS A 3 2.84 3.38 6.98
C HIS A 3 2.56 2.24 7.98
N GLY A 4 1.95 1.13 7.55
CA GLY A 4 1.80 -0.06 8.39
C GLY A 4 3.16 -0.66 8.75
N PHE A 5 4.01 -0.85 7.74
CA PHE A 5 5.39 -1.33 7.92
C PHE A 5 6.20 -0.41 8.85
N GLU A 6 6.18 0.90 8.62
CA GLU A 6 6.88 1.89 9.45
C GLU A 6 6.38 1.88 10.89
N THR A 7 5.08 1.71 11.10
CA THR A 7 4.47 1.67 12.44
C THR A 7 4.95 0.46 13.22
N LEU A 8 4.96 -0.73 12.61
CA LEU A 8 5.48 -1.94 13.25
C LEU A 8 6.99 -1.82 13.51
N VAL A 9 7.77 -1.36 12.54
CA VAL A 9 9.23 -1.22 12.74
C VAL A 9 9.57 -0.20 13.83
N ARG A 10 8.86 0.94 13.89
CA ARG A 10 9.04 1.93 14.97
C ARG A 10 8.64 1.38 16.34
N ALA A 11 7.67 0.47 16.40
CA ALA A 11 7.26 -0.21 17.62
C ALA A 11 8.23 -1.34 18.04
N GLY A 12 9.31 -1.58 17.30
CA GLY A 12 10.35 -2.56 17.65
C GLY A 12 10.18 -3.94 17.00
N TYR A 13 9.18 -4.14 16.14
CA TYR A 13 9.04 -5.39 15.40
C TYR A 13 10.14 -5.55 14.34
N ALA A 14 10.57 -6.79 14.13
CA ALA A 14 11.54 -7.11 13.09
C ALA A 14 11.03 -6.67 11.70
N PRO A 15 11.85 -6.01 10.86
CA PRO A 15 11.44 -5.59 9.53
C PRO A 15 10.91 -6.73 8.67
N GLU A 16 11.47 -7.94 8.81
CA GLU A 16 11.00 -9.13 8.11
C GLU A 16 9.55 -9.47 8.45
N LEU A 17 9.20 -9.48 9.74
CA LEU A 17 7.82 -9.72 10.19
C LEU A 17 6.88 -8.62 9.67
N ALA A 18 7.27 -7.36 9.85
CA ALA A 18 6.47 -6.22 9.36
C ALA A 18 6.25 -6.28 7.84
N TYR A 19 7.23 -6.78 7.07
CA TYR A 19 7.08 -6.97 5.62
C TYR A 19 6.06 -8.07 5.29
N PHE A 20 6.08 -9.20 6.02
CA PHE A 20 5.13 -10.28 5.81
C PHE A 20 3.69 -9.77 6.02
N GLU A 21 3.43 -9.21 7.18
CA GLU A 21 2.11 -8.72 7.61
C GLU A 21 1.58 -7.57 6.73
N CYS A 22 2.44 -6.59 6.38
CA CYS A 22 1.97 -5.36 5.71
C CYS A 22 2.04 -5.38 4.18
N LEU A 23 2.72 -6.35 3.57
CA LEU A 23 2.91 -6.41 2.12
C LEU A 23 2.82 -7.83 1.53
N HIS A 24 3.46 -8.83 2.12
CA HIS A 24 3.43 -10.18 1.53
C HIS A 24 2.01 -10.75 1.51
N GLU A 25 1.30 -10.68 2.65
CA GLU A 25 -0.05 -11.22 2.79
C GLU A 25 -1.11 -10.41 2.04
N LEU A 26 -0.80 -9.17 1.65
CA LEU A 26 -1.73 -8.35 0.87
C LEU A 26 -2.13 -9.03 -0.44
N LYS A 27 -1.22 -9.80 -1.07
CA LYS A 27 -1.55 -10.57 -2.27
C LYS A 27 -2.69 -11.56 -1.98
N PHE A 28 -2.61 -12.30 -0.87
CA PHE A 28 -3.61 -13.29 -0.52
C PHE A 28 -4.99 -12.64 -0.34
N ILE A 29 -5.08 -11.55 0.44
CA ILE A 29 -6.35 -10.83 0.62
C ILE A 29 -6.90 -10.28 -0.69
N VAL A 30 -6.04 -9.70 -1.55
CA VAL A 30 -6.47 -9.19 -2.86
C VAL A 30 -6.92 -10.31 -3.80
N ASP A 31 -6.26 -11.47 -3.78
CA ASP A 31 -6.68 -12.63 -4.56
C ASP A 31 -8.07 -13.11 -4.09
N LEU A 32 -8.33 -13.17 -2.78
CA LEU A 32 -9.67 -13.51 -2.26
C LEU A 32 -10.75 -12.51 -2.70
N ILE A 33 -10.45 -11.21 -2.67
CA ILE A 33 -11.38 -10.16 -3.12
C ILE A 33 -11.62 -10.27 -4.63
N HIS A 34 -10.57 -10.54 -5.41
CA HIS A 34 -10.68 -10.72 -6.84
C HIS A 34 -11.61 -11.89 -7.19
N ASP A 35 -11.45 -13.02 -6.50
CA ASP A 35 -12.17 -14.25 -6.83
C ASP A 35 -13.60 -14.28 -6.26
N ALA A 36 -13.83 -13.68 -5.08
CA ALA A 36 -15.09 -13.82 -4.34
C ALA A 36 -15.71 -12.51 -3.83
N GLY A 37 -15.13 -11.35 -4.17
CA GLY A 37 -15.56 -10.04 -3.67
C GLY A 37 -15.23 -9.81 -2.19
N ILE A 38 -15.58 -8.63 -1.67
CA ILE A 38 -15.29 -8.24 -0.28
C ILE A 38 -16.03 -9.14 0.72
N ALA A 39 -17.30 -9.48 0.43
CA ALA A 39 -18.09 -10.37 1.26
C ALA A 39 -17.48 -11.79 1.29
N GLY A 40 -17.14 -12.35 0.13
CA GLY A 40 -16.51 -13.67 0.06
C GLY A 40 -15.13 -13.71 0.71
N MET A 41 -14.33 -12.66 0.58
CA MET A 41 -13.07 -12.55 1.34
C MET A 41 -13.32 -12.62 2.85
N ARG A 42 -14.35 -11.90 3.35
CA ARG A 42 -14.73 -11.95 4.77
C ARG A 42 -15.18 -13.34 5.20
N ASP A 43 -15.83 -14.12 4.34
CA ASP A 43 -16.20 -15.50 4.66
C ASP A 43 -14.98 -16.43 4.77
N LEU A 44 -13.87 -16.07 4.12
CA LEU A 44 -12.66 -16.89 3.99
C LEU A 44 -11.53 -16.53 4.98
N ILE A 45 -11.69 -15.47 5.77
CA ILE A 45 -10.75 -15.10 6.85
C ILE A 45 -11.32 -15.49 8.23
N SER A 46 -10.49 -15.48 9.27
CA SER A 46 -10.94 -15.79 10.65
C SER A 46 -11.89 -14.73 11.21
N ASP A 47 -12.74 -15.10 12.15
CA ASP A 47 -13.66 -14.14 12.79
C ASP A 47 -12.92 -13.00 13.51
N THR A 48 -11.73 -13.27 14.07
CA THR A 48 -10.85 -12.23 14.64
C THR A 48 -10.44 -11.20 13.59
N ALA A 49 -10.09 -11.65 12.37
CA ALA A 49 -9.73 -10.75 11.28
C ALA A 49 -10.94 -9.96 10.75
N LYS A 50 -12.12 -10.59 10.67
CA LYS A 50 -13.38 -9.90 10.32
C LYS A 50 -13.72 -8.80 11.31
N TRP A 51 -13.60 -9.10 12.61
CA TRP A 51 -13.83 -8.11 13.67
C TRP A 51 -12.88 -6.93 13.54
N GLY A 52 -11.59 -7.19 13.31
CA GLY A 52 -10.59 -6.16 13.06
C GLY A 52 -10.89 -5.31 11.82
N ASP A 53 -11.23 -5.94 10.68
CA ASP A 53 -11.63 -5.25 9.46
C ASP A 53 -12.83 -4.31 9.71
N LEU A 54 -13.90 -4.82 10.31
CA LEU A 54 -15.14 -4.07 10.52
C LEU A 54 -15.03 -2.94 11.55
N THR A 55 -14.13 -3.05 12.54
CA THR A 55 -14.03 -2.08 13.64
C THR A 55 -12.83 -1.14 13.52
N VAL A 56 -11.67 -1.65 13.09
CA VAL A 56 -10.43 -0.88 12.98
C VAL A 56 -10.24 -0.31 11.58
N GLY A 57 -10.72 -1.00 10.54
CA GLY A 57 -10.64 -0.53 9.15
C GLY A 57 -11.19 0.89 8.96
N PRO A 58 -12.44 1.17 9.37
CA PRO A 58 -13.03 2.51 9.28
C PRO A 58 -12.35 3.56 10.18
N ALA A 59 -11.68 3.15 11.26
CA ALA A 59 -10.93 4.07 12.11
C ALA A 59 -9.59 4.51 11.47
N ILE A 60 -9.02 3.70 10.58
CA ILE A 60 -7.82 4.04 9.81
C ILE A 60 -8.19 4.77 8.51
N ILE A 61 -9.22 4.28 7.81
CA ILE A 61 -9.74 4.84 6.56
C ILE A 61 -11.10 5.46 6.84
N ASP A 62 -11.07 6.67 7.39
CA ASP A 62 -12.23 7.41 7.85
C ASP A 62 -12.78 8.38 6.78
N GLU A 63 -13.75 9.22 7.18
CA GLU A 63 -14.30 10.25 6.30
C GLU A 63 -13.27 11.30 5.85
N HIS A 64 -12.20 11.53 6.63
CA HIS A 64 -11.14 12.44 6.20
C HIS A 64 -10.45 11.89 4.96
N VAL A 65 -10.16 10.58 4.94
CA VAL A 65 -9.60 9.93 3.75
C VAL A 65 -10.57 10.01 2.57
N ALA A 66 -11.88 9.81 2.79
CA ALA A 66 -12.89 9.95 1.74
C ALA A 66 -12.90 11.37 1.14
N ARG A 67 -12.83 12.42 1.97
CA ARG A 67 -12.72 13.82 1.49
C ARG A 67 -11.47 14.04 0.65
N LYS A 68 -10.32 13.51 1.06
CA LYS A 68 -9.08 13.58 0.27
C LYS A 68 -9.20 12.88 -1.08
N MET A 69 -9.94 11.78 -1.16
CA MET A 69 -10.25 11.11 -2.43
C MET A 69 -11.13 12.00 -3.33
N SER A 70 -12.14 12.67 -2.78
CA SER A 70 -12.96 13.63 -3.52
C SER A 70 -12.15 14.82 -4.05
N ASP A 71 -11.27 15.39 -3.22
CA ASP A 71 -10.37 16.49 -3.63
C ASP A 71 -9.45 16.04 -4.77
N ALA A 72 -8.88 14.84 -4.68
CA ALA A 72 -8.03 14.28 -5.73
C ALA A 72 -8.81 14.09 -7.04
N LEU A 73 -10.07 13.64 -6.98
CA LEU A 73 -10.91 13.52 -8.16
C LEU A 73 -11.22 14.89 -8.79
N ALA A 74 -11.49 15.92 -7.99
CA ALA A 74 -11.70 17.28 -8.48
C ALA A 74 -10.44 17.82 -9.19
N HIS A 75 -9.27 17.59 -8.60
CA HIS A 75 -7.96 17.95 -9.17
C HIS A 75 -7.66 17.23 -10.50
N ILE A 76 -8.12 16.00 -10.66
CA ILE A 76 -8.04 15.26 -11.92
C ILE A 76 -9.02 15.84 -12.95
N ARG A 77 -10.29 16.05 -12.58
CA ARG A 77 -11.35 16.53 -13.49
C ARG A 77 -11.12 17.96 -13.99
N SER A 78 -10.47 18.81 -13.19
CA SER A 78 -10.07 20.17 -13.61
C SER A 78 -8.88 20.19 -14.59
N GLY A 79 -8.26 19.03 -14.83
CA GLY A 79 -7.06 18.88 -15.66
C GLY A 79 -5.78 19.41 -15.00
N GLU A 80 -5.85 19.88 -13.75
CA GLU A 80 -4.69 20.45 -13.06
C GLU A 80 -3.60 19.41 -12.80
N PHE A 81 -3.98 18.19 -12.38
CA PHE A 81 -3.03 17.09 -12.24
C PHE A 81 -2.24 16.82 -13.54
N ALA A 82 -2.93 16.81 -14.68
CA ALA A 82 -2.32 16.59 -15.98
C ALA A 82 -1.36 17.72 -16.36
N ARG A 83 -1.76 18.99 -16.15
CA ARG A 83 -0.91 20.16 -16.40
C ARG A 83 0.35 20.14 -15.53
N GLN A 84 0.21 19.84 -14.24
CA GLN A 84 1.34 19.72 -13.32
C GLN A 84 2.31 18.60 -13.77
N PHE A 85 1.79 17.44 -14.17
CA PHE A 85 2.61 16.32 -14.61
C PHE A 85 3.37 16.65 -15.91
N ILE A 86 2.68 17.22 -16.91
CA ILE A 86 3.31 17.64 -18.18
C ILE A 86 4.42 18.66 -17.92
N ALA A 87 4.16 19.68 -17.10
CA ALA A 87 5.15 20.69 -16.75
C ALA A 87 6.37 20.09 -16.04
N GLU A 88 6.16 19.16 -15.10
CA GLU A 88 7.26 18.44 -14.43
C GLU A 88 8.10 17.62 -15.42
N MET A 89 7.47 16.94 -16.39
CA MET A 89 8.19 16.17 -17.41
C MET A 89 8.97 17.09 -18.37
N GLN A 90 8.36 18.19 -18.83
CA GLN A 90 9.02 19.19 -19.68
C GLN A 90 10.17 19.90 -18.95
N GLY A 91 10.06 20.08 -17.63
CA GLY A 91 11.11 20.62 -16.75
C GLY A 91 12.24 19.63 -16.42
N GLY A 92 12.30 18.47 -17.08
CA GLY A 92 13.36 17.48 -16.89
C GLY A 92 13.12 16.47 -15.76
N ALA A 93 11.90 16.40 -15.21
CA ALA A 93 11.44 15.39 -14.27
C ALA A 93 12.26 15.30 -12.96
N LYS A 94 12.80 16.42 -12.48
CA LYS A 94 13.68 16.46 -11.30
C LYS A 94 12.97 15.98 -10.03
N ARG A 95 11.79 16.54 -9.74
CA ARG A 95 10.99 16.17 -8.56
C ARG A 95 10.46 14.75 -8.70
N TYR A 96 10.00 14.36 -9.89
CA TYR A 96 9.54 12.99 -10.14
C TYR A 96 10.65 11.96 -9.86
N ARG A 97 11.87 12.17 -10.38
CA ARG A 97 13.03 11.30 -10.13
C ARG A 97 13.42 11.28 -8.64
N ALA A 98 13.34 12.41 -7.95
CA ALA A 98 13.59 12.49 -6.51
C ALA A 98 12.57 11.65 -5.71
N LEU A 99 11.28 11.76 -6.04
CA LEU A 99 10.22 10.96 -5.42
C LEU A 99 10.41 9.45 -5.67
N LEU A 100 10.75 9.04 -6.90
CA LEU A 100 11.07 7.65 -7.21
C LEU A 100 12.29 7.15 -6.43
N THR A 101 13.33 7.97 -6.33
CA THR A 101 14.56 7.64 -5.59
C THR A 101 14.26 7.46 -4.11
N ALA A 102 13.46 8.35 -3.52
CA ALA A 102 13.00 8.23 -2.14
C ALA A 102 12.20 6.94 -1.93
N GLY A 103 11.28 6.60 -2.85
CA GLY A 103 10.53 5.34 -2.82
C GLY A 103 11.45 4.10 -2.84
N ARG A 104 12.46 4.08 -3.71
CA ARG A 104 13.44 2.97 -3.81
C ARG A 104 14.33 2.82 -2.59
N ARG A 105 14.57 3.92 -1.86
CA ARG A 105 15.37 3.95 -0.62
C ARG A 105 14.59 3.53 0.62
N HIS A 106 13.26 3.41 0.51
CA HIS A 106 12.43 3.03 1.65
C HIS A 106 12.86 1.66 2.22
N PRO A 107 12.97 1.48 3.57
CA PRO A 107 13.51 0.26 4.16
C PRO A 107 12.78 -1.03 3.74
N ILE A 108 11.47 -0.95 3.50
CA ILE A 108 10.64 -2.07 3.00
C ILE A 108 11.22 -2.71 1.73
N GLU A 109 11.90 -1.93 0.87
CA GLU A 109 12.47 -2.43 -0.37
C GLU A 109 13.71 -3.29 -0.12
N LYS A 110 14.56 -2.91 0.85
CA LYS A 110 15.72 -3.72 1.25
C LYS A 110 15.26 -5.05 1.85
N THR A 111 14.32 -5.00 2.79
CA THR A 111 13.74 -6.19 3.42
C THR A 111 13.05 -7.08 2.40
N GLY A 112 12.24 -6.50 1.52
CA GLY A 112 11.51 -7.22 0.49
C GLY A 112 12.41 -7.93 -0.51
N ARG A 113 13.52 -7.30 -0.94
CA ARG A 113 14.50 -7.98 -1.82
C ARG A 113 15.10 -9.21 -1.15
N LYS A 114 15.51 -9.09 0.12
CA LYS A 114 16.06 -10.21 0.90
C LYS A 114 15.04 -11.35 1.01
N LEU A 115 13.81 -11.06 1.44
CA LEU A 115 12.78 -12.07 1.64
C LEU A 115 12.32 -12.73 0.33
N ARG A 116 12.10 -11.94 -0.73
CA ARG A 116 11.70 -12.48 -2.03
C ARG A 116 12.77 -13.38 -2.66
N ALA A 117 14.05 -13.18 -2.36
CA ALA A 117 15.14 -14.06 -2.81
C ALA A 117 15.15 -15.42 -2.09
N LEU A 118 14.65 -15.49 -0.86
CA LEU A 118 14.54 -16.72 -0.07
C LEU A 118 13.31 -17.56 -0.44
N MET A 119 12.26 -16.93 -1.00
CA MET A 119 11.04 -17.60 -1.46
C MET A 119 11.29 -18.40 -2.75
N ARG A 120 11.91 -19.57 -2.62
CA ARG A 120 12.32 -20.45 -3.72
C ARG A 120 11.18 -20.87 -4.65
N TRP A 121 9.93 -20.88 -4.19
CA TRP A 121 8.77 -21.25 -5.01
C TRP A 121 8.40 -20.20 -6.07
N ARG A 122 8.93 -18.98 -5.99
CA ARG A 122 8.71 -17.92 -7.00
C ARG A 122 9.60 -18.04 -8.23
N LYS A 123 10.55 -18.98 -8.26
CA LYS A 123 11.27 -19.34 -9.48
C LYS A 123 10.33 -20.22 -10.33
N LYS A 124 9.49 -19.56 -11.14
CA LYS A 124 9.04 -20.15 -12.41
C LYS A 124 10.12 -19.86 -13.45
#